data_AF-A0A9N8MBF0-F1
#
_entry.id   AF-A0A9N8MBF0-F1
#
_cell.length_a   1.000
_cell.length_b   1.000
_cell.length_c   1.000
_cell.angle_alpha   90.00
_cell.angle_beta   90.00
_cell.angle_gamma   90.00
#
_symmetry.space_group_name_H-M   'P 1'
#
loop_
_entity.id
_entity.type
_entity.pdbx_description
1 polymer ?
#
loop_
_entity_poly.entity_id
_entity_poly.type
_entity_poly.pdbx_seq_one_letter_code
_entity_poly.pdbx_strand_id
1 'polypeptide(L)'
;MVSLSIFLLLALAGAESTLAHIRGPSSHVLRGLQESGHRRGLVQFQKTRAADAYPEVWVQTPPSKNKPEWTAALKAAVASGVVPDIPVGTLAADGSIKYPAGSKDPCNWTNSKCLGKNDISQAPDGMFVINFDDGPTEASPELYNFLGKNNQAGTHFMIGSNILGYPEYFKQAIQMGNQHIGVHTWSHNLSTTRTNEEMVGELGWTMQVIYDLSGKIPRYWRPPQGDIDNRVRAIAEEIFGLIAVMWNAECNDWCMNDDGSSGCPGEVPGEDQKSINHAINLAVAMPHSPGVILLEHELTKYSVGAFEQHTWPGVQQYGWKPVSVPEIDGSAWYANAFNGTSPTTSQSSMLKSNIVALPDVGAGASVSGSGSGSASNGTSGSSSSASTDSGKASSVSNQSNSNSSSGAVSYIRSGSSLAFSLMTAGMLGAAAVAAFVL
;
A
#
# COMPACT_ATOMS: atom_id res chain seq x y z
N MET A 1 0.31 39.72 -52.90
CA MET A 1 0.85 38.33 -52.91
C MET A 1 2.19 38.34 -52.18
N VAL A 2 2.34 37.43 -51.20
CA VAL A 2 3.56 37.02 -50.45
C VAL A 2 4.13 38.08 -49.48
N SER A 3 4.04 38.00 -48.15
CA SER A 3 4.25 36.97 -47.10
C SER A 3 5.69 36.84 -46.60
N LEU A 4 5.82 37.05 -45.26
CA LEU A 4 6.76 36.50 -44.28
C LEU A 4 8.27 36.44 -44.59
N SER A 5 9.07 37.07 -43.72
CA SER A 5 10.00 36.35 -42.80
C SER A 5 11.04 37.32 -42.19
N ILE A 6 10.81 37.81 -40.97
CA ILE A 6 11.89 38.26 -40.08
C ILE A 6 11.50 37.85 -38.66
N PHE A 7 11.96 36.68 -38.21
CA PHE A 7 12.20 36.38 -36.79
C PHE A 7 13.20 35.22 -36.73
N LEU A 8 14.48 35.58 -36.79
CA LEU A 8 15.58 34.67 -36.45
C LEU A 8 16.67 35.49 -35.76
N LEU A 9 16.43 35.88 -34.51
CA LEU A 9 17.47 36.37 -33.59
C LEU A 9 16.88 36.50 -32.17
N LEU A 10 16.70 35.35 -31.51
CA LEU A 10 16.63 35.19 -30.04
C LEU A 10 16.64 33.70 -29.71
N ALA A 11 17.76 33.05 -30.05
CA ALA A 11 18.17 31.79 -29.45
C ALA A 11 19.41 32.11 -28.60
N LEU A 12 19.50 31.54 -27.40
CA LEU A 12 20.55 31.72 -26.37
C LEU A 12 20.32 32.80 -25.30
N ALA A 13 19.11 32.89 -24.76
CA ALA A 13 18.91 33.32 -23.36
C ALA A 13 17.64 32.65 -22.83
N GLY A 14 17.77 31.68 -21.91
CA GLY A 14 16.59 31.08 -21.27
C GLY A 14 16.66 29.59 -20.93
N ALA A 15 17.84 28.95 -21.00
CA ALA A 15 18.04 27.59 -20.52
C ALA A 15 18.99 27.55 -19.32
N GLU A 16 18.78 28.43 -18.34
CA GLU A 16 19.26 28.20 -16.98
C GLU A 16 18.08 27.69 -16.15
N SER A 17 17.93 26.36 -16.21
CA SER A 17 17.49 25.49 -15.12
C SER A 17 16.67 26.15 -14.00
N THR A 18 15.40 26.41 -14.28
CA THR A 18 14.33 26.30 -13.28
C THR A 18 14.11 24.82 -12.94
N LEU A 19 15.16 24.15 -12.44
CA LEU A 19 14.99 22.99 -11.58
C LEU A 19 14.67 23.56 -10.19
N ALA A 20 13.48 24.15 -10.05
CA ALA A 20 12.92 24.38 -8.74
C ALA A 20 12.82 22.99 -8.13
N HIS A 21 13.65 22.71 -7.12
CA HIS A 21 13.42 21.63 -6.19
C HIS A 21 11.93 21.63 -5.87
N ILE A 22 11.22 20.62 -6.37
CA ILE A 22 9.99 20.15 -5.77
C ILE A 22 10.43 19.83 -4.35
N ARG A 23 10.18 20.78 -3.43
CA ARG A 23 10.28 20.52 -2.01
C ARG A 23 9.45 19.26 -1.81
N GLY A 24 10.04 18.23 -1.19
CA GLY A 24 9.34 17.00 -0.86
C GLY A 24 8.02 17.28 -0.14
N PRO A 25 7.18 16.25 0.08
CA PRO A 25 5.84 16.40 0.64
C PRO A 25 5.85 17.45 1.73
N SER A 26 4.98 18.45 1.59
CA SER A 26 4.89 19.61 2.47
C SER A 26 5.08 19.17 3.91
N SER A 27 5.80 19.99 4.69
CA SER A 27 5.89 19.81 6.14
C SER A 27 4.47 19.87 6.70
N HIS A 28 3.82 18.71 6.74
CA HIS A 28 2.53 18.49 7.36
C HIS A 28 2.73 18.79 8.84
N VAL A 29 2.39 20.01 9.19
CA VAL A 29 1.82 20.29 10.50
C VAL A 29 0.57 19.42 10.51
N LEU A 30 0.41 18.45 11.42
CA LEU A 30 -0.81 17.64 11.60
C LEU A 30 -1.98 18.55 12.10
N ARG A 31 -2.20 19.68 11.42
CA ARG A 31 -3.11 20.75 11.79
C ARG A 31 -4.51 20.54 11.22
N GLY A 32 -4.70 19.59 10.32
CA GLY A 32 -5.98 19.36 9.64
C GLY A 32 -6.93 18.39 10.35
N LEU A 33 -6.46 17.54 11.27
CA LEU A 33 -7.31 16.54 11.92
C LEU A 33 -7.11 16.57 13.43
N GLN A 34 -7.56 17.67 14.04
CA GLN A 34 -8.08 17.59 15.41
C GLN A 34 -9.03 16.40 15.46
N GLU A 35 -8.97 15.58 16.53
CA GLU A 35 -9.56 14.24 16.75
C GLU A 35 -11.05 14.03 16.35
N SER A 36 -11.72 14.95 15.67
CA SER A 36 -13.18 14.98 15.50
C SER A 36 -13.71 15.68 14.23
N GLY A 37 -12.92 15.93 13.18
CA GLY A 37 -13.39 16.67 11.99
C GLY A 37 -14.21 15.87 10.97
N HIS A 38 -13.71 14.70 10.56
CA HIS A 38 -14.40 13.76 9.66
C HIS A 38 -15.30 12.76 10.42
N ARG A 39 -15.75 13.13 11.63
CA ARG A 39 -16.79 12.38 12.36
C ARG A 39 -18.18 12.77 11.85
N ARG A 40 -18.51 12.56 10.58
CA ARG A 40 -19.87 12.80 10.05
C ARG A 40 -20.15 11.84 8.89
N GLY A 41 -21.29 11.16 8.81
CA GLY A 41 -22.41 11.01 9.74
C GLY A 41 -22.35 9.66 10.45
N LEU A 42 -23.02 9.59 11.60
CA LEU A 42 -23.52 8.32 12.10
C LEU A 42 -24.36 7.70 10.98
N VAL A 43 -23.76 6.80 10.19
CA VAL A 43 -24.48 5.71 9.57
C VAL A 43 -25.40 5.20 10.66
N GLN A 44 -26.71 5.20 10.43
CA GLN A 44 -27.59 4.46 11.31
C GLN A 44 -27.10 3.02 11.25
N PHE A 45 -26.29 2.66 12.23
CA PHE A 45 -25.77 1.33 12.41
C PHE A 45 -27.01 0.46 12.52
N GLN A 46 -27.36 -0.25 11.44
CA GLN A 46 -28.24 -1.39 11.62
C GLN A 46 -27.42 -2.32 12.49
N LYS A 47 -27.77 -2.38 13.79
CA LYS A 47 -27.24 -3.37 14.72
C LYS A 47 -27.54 -4.75 14.13
N THR A 48 -26.66 -5.21 13.26
CA THR A 48 -26.61 -6.61 12.89
C THR A 48 -26.01 -7.35 14.07
N ARG A 49 -26.39 -8.62 14.26
CA ARG A 49 -25.89 -9.47 15.36
C ARG A 49 -24.37 -9.58 15.45
N ALA A 50 -23.62 -9.12 14.44
CA ALA A 50 -22.16 -9.11 14.41
C ALA A 50 -21.53 -7.92 15.15
N ALA A 51 -22.29 -6.87 15.51
CA ALA A 51 -21.75 -5.66 16.15
C ALA A 51 -21.05 -5.94 17.50
N ASP A 52 -21.49 -6.95 18.24
CA ASP A 52 -20.88 -7.32 19.53
C ASP A 52 -19.58 -8.15 19.38
N ALA A 53 -19.29 -8.66 18.19
CA ALA A 53 -18.11 -9.48 17.91
C ALA A 53 -16.83 -8.66 17.66
N TYR A 54 -16.97 -7.36 17.44
CA TYR A 54 -15.88 -6.44 17.11
C TYR A 54 -15.78 -5.31 18.16
N PRO A 55 -14.67 -4.56 18.18
CA PRO A 55 -14.59 -3.31 18.93
C PRO A 55 -15.64 -2.30 18.45
N GLU A 56 -15.91 -1.29 19.26
CA GLU A 56 -16.79 -0.21 18.86
C GLU A 56 -16.20 0.54 17.65
N VAL A 57 -17.05 0.86 16.67
CA VAL A 57 -16.62 1.55 15.45
C VAL A 57 -16.17 2.97 15.76
N TRP A 58 -15.10 3.41 15.09
CA TRP A 58 -14.47 4.72 15.26
C TRP A 58 -13.97 5.02 16.67
N VAL A 59 -13.90 3.99 17.51
CA VAL A 59 -13.30 4.06 18.84
C VAL A 59 -12.00 3.27 18.79
N GLN A 60 -10.96 3.87 19.37
CA GLN A 60 -9.68 3.20 19.53
C GLN A 60 -9.89 1.85 20.22
N THR A 61 -9.31 0.80 19.65
CA THR A 61 -9.49 -0.54 20.22
C THR A 61 -8.89 -0.60 21.62
N PRO A 62 -9.67 -0.89 22.68
CA PRO A 62 -9.09 -1.05 24.01
C PRO A 62 -8.28 -2.36 24.07
N PRO A 63 -7.09 -2.37 24.71
CA PRO A 63 -6.26 -3.57 24.84
C PRO A 63 -6.98 -4.81 25.37
N SER A 64 -8.02 -4.62 26.20
CA SER A 64 -8.86 -5.70 26.74
C SER A 64 -9.67 -6.45 25.70
N LYS A 65 -9.83 -5.89 24.50
CA LYS A 65 -10.50 -6.53 23.35
C LYS A 65 -9.51 -7.25 22.43
N ASN A 66 -8.20 -7.17 22.66
CA ASN A 66 -7.23 -7.91 21.85
C ASN A 66 -7.41 -9.42 22.06
N LYS A 67 -7.29 -10.19 20.98
CA LYS A 67 -7.33 -11.65 21.09
C LYS A 67 -6.12 -12.16 21.89
N PRO A 68 -6.27 -13.21 22.72
CA PRO A 68 -5.19 -13.71 23.57
C PRO A 68 -3.89 -14.03 22.82
N GLU A 69 -4.00 -14.59 21.61
CA GLU A 69 -2.86 -14.92 20.77
C GLU A 69 -2.12 -13.68 20.25
N TRP A 70 -2.81 -12.56 20.01
CA TRP A 70 -2.17 -11.30 19.60
C TRP A 70 -1.39 -10.70 20.77
N THR A 71 -1.99 -10.69 21.97
CA THR A 71 -1.32 -10.26 23.20
C THR A 71 -0.10 -11.12 23.51
N ALA A 72 -0.19 -12.44 23.31
CA ALA A 72 0.93 -13.35 23.51
C ALA A 72 2.06 -13.10 22.48
N ALA A 73 1.71 -12.90 21.21
CA ALA A 73 2.67 -12.58 20.16
C ALA A 73 3.39 -11.24 20.42
N LEU A 74 2.67 -10.20 20.83
CA LEU A 74 3.26 -8.91 21.22
C LEU A 74 4.25 -9.09 22.38
N LYS A 75 3.84 -9.79 23.44
CA LYS A 75 4.69 -10.03 24.60
C LYS A 75 5.98 -10.76 24.21
N ALA A 76 5.88 -11.77 23.34
CA ALA A 76 7.05 -12.49 22.83
C ALA A 76 7.96 -11.58 22.00
N ALA A 77 7.39 -10.75 21.12
CA ALA A 77 8.13 -9.82 20.28
C ALA A 77 8.89 -8.78 21.13
N VAL A 78 8.22 -8.17 22.12
CA VAL A 78 8.86 -7.25 23.08
C VAL A 78 9.96 -7.94 23.88
N ALA A 79 9.70 -9.14 24.43
CA ALA A 79 10.68 -9.88 25.22
C ALA A 79 11.93 -10.27 24.42
N SER A 80 11.78 -10.52 23.11
CA SER A 80 12.90 -10.83 22.21
C SER A 80 13.67 -9.59 21.72
N GLY A 81 13.13 -8.39 21.93
CA GLY A 81 13.72 -7.14 21.47
C GLY A 81 13.52 -6.81 19.99
N VAL A 82 12.71 -7.60 19.25
CA VAL A 82 12.40 -7.29 17.84
C VAL A 82 11.47 -6.09 17.70
N VAL A 83 10.58 -5.88 18.69
CA VAL A 83 9.88 -4.59 18.85
C VAL A 83 10.77 -3.70 19.70
N PRO A 84 11.36 -2.62 19.13
CA PRO A 84 12.27 -1.76 19.87
C PRO A 84 11.53 -0.99 20.97
N ASP A 85 12.22 -0.73 22.08
CA ASP A 85 11.73 0.08 23.19
C ASP A 85 11.82 1.58 22.83
N ILE A 86 10.84 2.03 22.04
CA ILE A 86 10.66 3.43 21.64
C ILE A 86 9.46 3.98 22.43
N PRO A 87 9.60 5.14 23.09
CA PRO A 87 8.49 5.76 23.81
C PRO A 87 7.31 6.08 22.88
N VAL A 88 6.10 6.01 23.41
CA VAL A 88 4.90 6.48 22.72
C VAL A 88 5.00 8.00 22.50
N GLY A 89 4.75 8.43 21.26
CA GLY A 89 4.75 9.85 20.89
C GLY A 89 3.53 10.59 21.44
N THR A 90 3.65 11.91 21.54
CA THR A 90 2.53 12.79 21.88
C THR A 90 2.30 13.82 20.79
N LEU A 91 1.03 14.08 20.46
CA LEU A 91 0.67 15.14 19.54
C LEU A 91 0.82 16.49 20.26
N ALA A 92 1.72 17.34 19.77
CA ALA A 92 1.87 18.70 20.27
C ALA A 92 0.82 19.63 19.64
N ALA A 93 0.62 20.81 20.26
CA ALA A 93 -0.33 21.82 19.76
C ALA A 93 0.04 22.38 18.37
N ASP A 94 1.30 22.23 17.97
CA ASP A 94 1.79 22.55 16.63
C ASP A 94 1.53 21.41 15.63
N GLY A 95 0.76 20.38 15.98
CA GLY A 95 0.49 19.25 15.10
C GLY A 95 1.73 18.41 14.80
N SER A 96 2.82 18.48 15.57
CA SER A 96 3.95 17.57 15.39
C SER A 96 3.93 16.46 16.43
N ILE A 97 4.45 15.28 16.07
CA ILE A 97 4.66 14.21 17.05
C ILE A 97 5.94 14.49 17.82
N LYS A 98 5.83 14.61 19.14
CA LYS A 98 6.97 14.76 20.04
C LYS A 98 7.24 13.47 20.79
N TYR A 99 8.51 13.18 20.99
CA TYR A 99 8.99 12.10 21.85
C TYR A 99 9.63 12.72 23.11
N PRO A 100 9.74 11.96 24.21
CA PRO A 100 10.40 12.44 25.43
C PRO A 100 11.79 13.03 25.16
N ALA A 101 12.14 14.10 25.87
CA ALA A 101 13.42 14.78 25.68
C ALA A 101 14.61 13.81 25.83
N GLY A 102 15.56 13.88 24.90
CA GLY A 102 16.71 12.98 24.87
C GLY A 102 16.49 11.66 24.11
N SER A 103 15.28 11.40 23.60
CA SER A 103 15.03 10.28 22.69
C SER A 103 15.82 10.46 21.39
N LYS A 104 16.41 9.37 20.87
CA LYS A 104 16.93 9.35 19.49
C LYS A 104 15.76 9.44 18.51
N ASP A 105 16.00 9.95 17.29
CA ASP A 105 14.98 9.92 16.24
C ASP A 105 14.52 8.46 16.04
N PRO A 106 13.24 8.15 16.27
CA PRO A 106 12.72 6.79 16.16
C PRO A 106 12.46 6.37 14.71
N CYS A 107 13.00 7.11 13.74
CA CYS A 107 12.72 6.99 12.31
C CYS A 107 11.22 7.25 12.05
N ASN A 108 10.71 8.37 12.58
CA ASN A 108 9.31 8.75 12.38
C ASN A 108 9.12 9.39 10.99
N TRP A 109 8.26 8.81 10.15
CA TRP A 109 8.09 9.30 8.79
C TRP A 109 7.45 10.69 8.72
N THR A 110 6.46 10.98 9.56
CA THR A 110 5.83 12.31 9.61
C THR A 110 6.85 13.41 9.93
N ASN A 111 7.75 13.17 10.87
CA ASN A 111 8.74 14.14 11.33
C ASN A 111 9.96 14.26 10.40
N SER A 112 10.55 13.14 9.97
CA SER A 112 11.84 13.13 9.27
C SER A 112 11.81 12.43 7.92
N LYS A 113 10.64 11.97 7.46
CA LYS A 113 10.45 11.16 6.23
C LYS A 113 11.33 9.91 6.22
N CYS A 114 11.74 9.45 7.41
CA CYS A 114 12.56 8.27 7.57
C CYS A 114 11.76 7.01 7.20
N LEU A 115 12.33 6.21 6.31
CA LEU A 115 11.74 4.98 5.81
C LEU A 115 12.35 3.77 6.50
N GLY A 116 11.49 2.83 6.87
CA GLY A 116 11.89 1.50 7.29
C GLY A 116 12.49 0.70 6.13
N LYS A 117 13.24 -0.35 6.47
CA LYS A 117 13.90 -1.21 5.48
C LYS A 117 12.92 -1.81 4.46
N ASN A 118 11.71 -2.16 4.91
CA ASN A 118 10.71 -2.85 4.11
C ASN A 118 9.60 -1.92 3.61
N ASP A 119 9.62 -0.63 3.97
CA ASP A 119 8.60 0.33 3.53
C ASP A 119 8.62 0.46 2.01
N ILE A 120 7.45 0.44 1.39
CA ILE A 120 7.27 0.77 -0.02
C ILE A 120 6.88 2.25 -0.08
N SER A 121 7.75 3.12 -0.57
CA SER A 121 7.45 4.58 -0.68
C SER A 121 7.46 5.10 -2.11
N GLN A 122 7.93 4.29 -3.06
CA GLN A 122 8.06 4.61 -4.47
C GLN A 122 7.79 3.35 -5.29
N ALA A 123 7.29 3.53 -6.50
CA ALA A 123 7.15 2.43 -7.45
C ALA A 123 8.42 2.31 -8.33
N PRO A 124 8.64 1.15 -8.97
CA PRO A 124 9.63 1.01 -10.01
C PRO A 124 9.39 1.99 -11.17
N ASP A 125 10.45 2.27 -11.93
CA ASP A 125 10.41 3.20 -13.05
C ASP A 125 9.25 2.89 -14.03
N GLY A 126 8.59 3.96 -14.46
CA GLY A 126 7.46 3.91 -15.39
C GLY A 126 6.15 3.39 -14.80
N MET A 127 6.10 3.03 -13.51
CA MET A 127 4.87 2.62 -12.85
C MET A 127 4.19 3.77 -12.09
N PHE A 128 2.86 3.78 -12.13
CA PHE A 128 2.02 4.66 -11.32
C PHE A 128 1.05 3.79 -10.52
N VAL A 129 1.09 3.92 -9.19
CA VAL A 129 0.30 3.06 -8.30
C VAL A 129 -1.11 3.64 -8.13
N ILE A 130 -2.11 2.88 -8.55
CA ILE A 130 -3.53 3.20 -8.34
C ILE A 130 -3.92 2.72 -6.95
N ASN A 131 -4.17 3.65 -6.04
CA ASN A 131 -4.41 3.35 -4.64
C ASN A 131 -5.27 4.41 -3.94
N PHE A 132 -6.03 4.00 -2.94
CA PHE A 132 -7.00 4.85 -2.24
C PHE A 132 -7.04 4.53 -0.75
N ASP A 133 -7.11 5.57 0.07
CA ASP A 133 -7.24 5.46 1.53
C ASP A 133 -8.68 5.72 2.00
N ASP A 134 -8.92 5.38 3.26
CA ASP A 134 -10.11 5.66 4.08
C ASP A 134 -11.41 4.95 3.69
N GLY A 135 -11.40 4.14 2.65
CA GLY A 135 -12.57 3.37 2.24
C GLY A 135 -13.02 2.28 3.23
N PRO A 136 -14.18 1.65 2.97
CA PRO A 136 -15.22 2.12 2.05
C PRO A 136 -16.01 3.33 2.62
N THR A 137 -16.53 4.17 1.74
CA THR A 137 -17.40 5.33 2.06
C THR A 137 -18.62 5.35 1.11
N GLU A 138 -19.49 6.36 1.22
CA GLU A 138 -20.59 6.55 0.27
C GLU A 138 -20.13 6.83 -1.17
N ALA A 139 -18.91 7.34 -1.37
CA ALA A 139 -18.34 7.60 -2.70
C ALA A 139 -17.70 6.36 -3.34
N SER A 140 -17.33 5.35 -2.54
CA SER A 140 -16.65 4.14 -2.99
C SER A 140 -17.34 3.40 -4.16
N PRO A 141 -18.67 3.23 -4.19
CA PRO A 141 -19.33 2.55 -5.30
C PRO A 141 -19.13 3.23 -6.66
N GLU A 142 -19.01 4.57 -6.70
CA GLU A 142 -18.74 5.33 -7.92
C GLU A 142 -17.34 4.98 -8.46
N LEU A 143 -16.34 5.07 -7.59
CA LEU A 143 -14.96 4.70 -7.90
C LEU A 143 -14.84 3.24 -8.39
N TYR A 144 -15.49 2.30 -7.70
CA TYR A 144 -15.46 0.87 -8.07
C TYR A 144 -16.06 0.64 -9.46
N ASN A 145 -17.16 1.32 -9.78
CA ASN A 145 -17.76 1.27 -11.10
C ASN A 145 -16.83 1.85 -12.17
N PHE A 146 -16.12 2.94 -11.88
CA PHE A 146 -15.13 3.53 -12.79
C PHE A 146 -13.96 2.58 -13.04
N LEU A 147 -13.34 2.04 -11.99
CA LEU A 147 -12.24 1.08 -12.10
C LEU A 147 -12.66 -0.18 -12.88
N GLY A 148 -13.86 -0.70 -12.61
CA GLY A 148 -14.44 -1.84 -13.33
C GLY A 148 -14.63 -1.57 -14.83
N LYS A 149 -15.16 -0.39 -15.20
CA LYS A 149 -15.34 0.02 -16.61
C LYS A 149 -14.00 0.12 -17.36
N ASN A 150 -12.94 0.51 -16.65
CA ASN A 150 -11.60 0.65 -17.20
C ASN A 150 -10.75 -0.63 -17.07
N ASN A 151 -11.31 -1.72 -16.51
CA ASN A 151 -10.58 -2.95 -16.18
C ASN A 151 -9.29 -2.68 -15.38
N GLN A 152 -9.32 -1.69 -14.50
CA GLN A 152 -8.16 -1.24 -13.72
C GLN A 152 -8.20 -1.85 -12.32
N ALA A 153 -7.08 -2.43 -11.90
CA ALA A 153 -6.88 -2.85 -10.52
C ALA A 153 -6.44 -1.66 -9.65
N GLY A 154 -6.94 -1.59 -8.43
CA GLY A 154 -6.54 -0.63 -7.41
C GLY A 154 -6.17 -1.31 -6.09
N THR A 155 -5.45 -0.59 -5.23
CA THR A 155 -5.29 -0.96 -3.82
C THR A 155 -6.08 -0.03 -2.92
N HIS A 156 -6.96 -0.60 -2.10
CA HIS A 156 -7.78 0.15 -1.14
C HIS A 156 -7.29 -0.12 0.27
N PHE A 157 -6.71 0.87 0.93
CA PHE A 157 -6.37 0.80 2.35
C PHE A 157 -7.60 1.18 3.15
N MET A 158 -8.29 0.16 3.68
CA MET A 158 -9.59 0.35 4.29
C MET A 158 -9.53 0.43 5.81
N ILE A 159 -10.34 1.32 6.38
CA ILE A 159 -10.51 1.46 7.83
C ILE A 159 -11.46 0.35 8.30
N GLY A 160 -11.07 -0.40 9.34
CA GLY A 160 -11.87 -1.52 9.85
C GLY A 160 -13.29 -1.13 10.26
N SER A 161 -13.42 0.05 10.90
CA SER A 161 -14.72 0.62 11.25
C SER A 161 -15.61 0.92 10.04
N ASN A 162 -15.02 1.35 8.92
CA ASN A 162 -15.75 1.61 7.68
C ASN A 162 -16.23 0.32 7.01
N ILE A 163 -15.43 -0.75 7.05
CA ILE A 163 -15.84 -2.06 6.55
C ILE A 163 -17.10 -2.56 7.28
N LEU A 164 -17.18 -2.35 8.60
CA LEU A 164 -18.38 -2.68 9.36
C LEU A 164 -19.55 -1.73 9.12
N GLY A 165 -19.27 -0.45 8.87
CA GLY A 165 -20.28 0.56 8.56
C GLY A 165 -20.91 0.38 7.18
N TYR A 166 -20.13 -0.07 6.19
CA TYR A 166 -20.52 -0.23 4.80
C TYR A 166 -20.15 -1.62 4.24
N PRO A 167 -20.68 -2.71 4.82
CA PRO A 167 -20.29 -4.07 4.43
C PRO A 167 -20.69 -4.42 3.00
N GLU A 168 -21.74 -3.79 2.45
CA GLU A 168 -22.13 -3.93 1.04
C GLU A 168 -21.11 -3.32 0.08
N TYR A 169 -20.53 -2.16 0.40
CA TYR A 169 -19.52 -1.54 -0.45
C TYR A 169 -18.21 -2.32 -0.39
N PHE A 170 -17.82 -2.80 0.80
CA PHE A 170 -16.71 -3.75 0.91
C PHE A 170 -16.94 -5.00 0.04
N LYS A 171 -18.13 -5.61 0.11
CA LYS A 171 -18.46 -6.78 -0.72
C LYS A 171 -18.41 -6.46 -2.21
N GLN A 172 -18.84 -5.27 -2.63
CA GLN A 172 -18.74 -4.83 -4.02
C GLN A 172 -17.28 -4.83 -4.49
N ALA A 173 -16.37 -4.22 -3.73
CA ALA A 173 -14.93 -4.23 -4.05
C ALA A 173 -14.39 -5.65 -4.18
N ILE A 174 -14.73 -6.54 -3.23
CA ILE A 174 -14.29 -7.95 -3.27
C ILE A 174 -14.85 -8.71 -4.48
N GLN A 175 -16.11 -8.47 -4.86
CA GLN A 175 -16.78 -9.16 -5.97
C GLN A 175 -16.25 -8.77 -7.35
N MET A 176 -15.62 -7.60 -7.48
CA MET A 176 -14.94 -7.21 -8.73
C MET A 176 -13.77 -8.15 -9.07
N GLY A 177 -13.19 -8.82 -8.07
CA GLY A 177 -12.14 -9.82 -8.25
C GLY A 177 -10.75 -9.27 -8.60
N ASN A 178 -10.65 -8.02 -9.07
CA ASN A 178 -9.41 -7.34 -9.42
C ASN A 178 -9.10 -6.12 -8.53
N GLN A 179 -9.70 -6.02 -7.35
CA GLN A 179 -9.38 -4.98 -6.37
C GLN A 179 -8.63 -5.58 -5.17
N HIS A 180 -7.49 -4.98 -4.83
CA HIS A 180 -6.65 -5.39 -3.71
C HIS A 180 -7.02 -4.59 -2.45
N ILE A 181 -7.05 -5.24 -1.29
CA ILE A 181 -7.44 -4.62 -0.01
C ILE A 181 -6.27 -4.67 0.97
N GLY A 182 -5.87 -3.50 1.46
CA GLY A 182 -4.89 -3.29 2.53
C GLY A 182 -5.55 -2.80 3.82
N VAL A 183 -4.77 -2.81 4.90
CA VAL A 183 -5.20 -2.36 6.23
C VAL A 183 -4.94 -0.85 6.40
N HIS A 184 -5.91 -0.11 6.95
CA HIS A 184 -5.74 1.29 7.34
C HIS A 184 -6.15 1.56 8.80
N THR A 185 -5.78 0.64 9.70
CA THR A 185 -6.15 0.63 11.13
C THR A 185 -7.65 0.49 11.37
N TRP A 186 -8.08 0.40 12.64
CA TRP A 186 -9.47 0.19 13.01
C TRP A 186 -10.22 1.52 13.07
N SER A 187 -9.59 2.53 13.65
CA SER A 187 -10.22 3.80 14.04
C SER A 187 -9.49 5.04 13.50
N HIS A 188 -8.49 4.86 12.63
CA HIS A 188 -7.78 5.95 11.95
C HIS A 188 -7.09 6.96 12.90
N ASN A 189 -6.54 6.44 13.99
CA ASN A 189 -5.77 7.21 14.96
C ASN A 189 -4.27 7.28 14.58
N LEU A 190 -3.57 8.31 15.07
CA LEU A 190 -2.12 8.48 14.92
C LEU A 190 -1.35 7.31 15.57
N SER A 191 -0.78 6.43 14.74
CA SER A 191 -0.21 5.15 15.17
C SER A 191 0.89 5.29 16.23
N THR A 192 1.77 6.28 16.12
CA THR A 192 2.93 6.42 17.03
C THR A 192 2.56 6.97 18.38
N THR A 193 1.36 7.56 18.49
CA THR A 193 0.76 8.01 19.76
C THR A 193 -0.05 6.92 20.46
N ARG A 194 -0.09 5.70 19.90
CA ARG A 194 -0.72 4.53 20.51
C ARG A 194 0.31 3.65 21.21
N THR A 195 -0.09 3.04 22.32
CA THR A 195 0.67 1.96 22.97
C THR A 195 0.81 0.75 22.05
N ASN A 196 1.70 -0.17 22.39
CA ASN A 196 1.92 -1.37 21.58
C ASN A 196 0.65 -2.23 21.50
N GLU A 197 -0.07 -2.37 22.60
CA GLU A 197 -1.30 -3.14 22.71
C GLU A 197 -2.43 -2.50 21.90
N GLU A 198 -2.58 -1.18 21.96
CA GLU A 198 -3.57 -0.46 21.15
C GLU A 198 -3.25 -0.61 19.66
N MET A 199 -1.99 -0.47 19.25
CA MET A 199 -1.58 -0.66 17.86
C MET A 199 -1.86 -2.08 17.35
N VAL A 200 -1.62 -3.09 18.19
CA VAL A 200 -1.97 -4.48 17.88
C VAL A 200 -3.48 -4.65 17.65
N GLY A 201 -4.30 -3.99 18.45
CA GLY A 201 -5.75 -3.97 18.28
C GLY A 201 -6.18 -3.30 16.98
N GLU A 202 -5.62 -2.13 16.68
CA GLU A 202 -5.90 -1.34 15.47
C GLU A 202 -5.61 -2.12 14.18
N LEU A 203 -4.49 -2.87 14.12
CA LEU A 203 -4.17 -3.70 12.96
C LEU A 203 -4.97 -5.00 12.94
N GLY A 204 -4.99 -5.70 14.07
CA GLY A 204 -5.53 -7.05 14.17
C GLY A 204 -7.04 -7.10 13.88
N TRP A 205 -7.82 -6.14 14.39
CA TRP A 205 -9.26 -6.11 14.15
C TRP A 205 -9.63 -5.72 12.72
N THR A 206 -8.85 -4.86 12.08
CA THR A 206 -9.04 -4.54 10.65
C THR A 206 -8.70 -5.74 9.78
N MET A 207 -7.61 -6.46 10.06
CA MET A 207 -7.32 -7.73 9.38
C MET A 207 -8.43 -8.75 9.61
N GLN A 208 -8.93 -8.87 10.84
CA GLN A 208 -9.97 -9.84 11.19
C GLN A 208 -11.27 -9.57 10.43
N VAL A 209 -11.75 -8.33 10.38
CA VAL A 209 -13.01 -8.02 9.66
C VAL A 209 -12.85 -8.24 8.15
N ILE A 210 -11.68 -7.91 7.57
CA ILE A 210 -11.39 -8.21 6.16
C ILE A 210 -11.45 -9.73 5.93
N TYR A 211 -10.81 -10.51 6.78
CA TYR A 211 -10.80 -11.96 6.66
C TYR A 211 -12.19 -12.58 6.83
N ASP A 212 -12.95 -12.16 7.85
CA ASP A 212 -14.27 -12.72 8.14
C ASP A 212 -15.28 -12.47 7.01
N LEU A 213 -15.16 -11.35 6.30
CA LEU A 213 -16.07 -10.99 5.21
C LEU A 213 -15.60 -11.45 3.83
N SER A 214 -14.32 -11.79 3.64
CA SER A 214 -13.77 -12.08 2.31
C SER A 214 -12.90 -13.33 2.19
N GLY A 215 -12.51 -13.94 3.31
CA GLY A 215 -11.55 -15.03 3.39
C GLY A 215 -10.11 -14.65 3.03
N LYS A 216 -9.80 -13.36 2.94
CA LYS A 216 -8.49 -12.83 2.52
C LYS A 216 -7.74 -12.24 3.71
N ILE A 217 -6.43 -12.47 3.76
CA ILE A 217 -5.55 -11.89 4.77
C ILE A 217 -4.68 -10.82 4.11
N PRO A 218 -4.85 -9.53 4.48
CA PRO A 218 -4.05 -8.44 3.94
C PRO A 218 -2.55 -8.66 4.15
N ARG A 219 -1.75 -8.27 3.16
CA ARG A 219 -0.29 -8.27 3.23
C ARG A 219 0.28 -6.86 3.44
N TYR A 220 -0.49 -5.84 3.08
CA TYR A 220 -0.06 -4.45 3.07
C TYR A 220 -0.94 -3.63 3.99
N TRP A 221 -0.33 -2.58 4.54
CA TRP A 221 -1.05 -1.59 5.31
C TRP A 221 -0.48 -0.20 5.04
N ARG A 222 -1.27 0.82 5.35
CA ARG A 222 -0.81 2.20 5.34
C ARG A 222 -1.12 2.83 6.69
N PRO A 223 -0.16 3.50 7.33
CA PRO A 223 -0.40 4.22 8.58
C PRO A 223 -1.23 5.50 8.31
N PRO A 224 -2.30 5.75 9.09
CA PRO A 224 -3.03 7.01 9.06
C PRO A 224 -2.09 8.22 9.14
N GLN A 225 -2.29 9.19 8.24
CA GLN A 225 -1.52 10.44 8.18
C GLN A 225 0.01 10.23 7.99
N GLY A 226 0.41 9.03 7.57
CA GLY A 226 1.82 8.66 7.44
C GLY A 226 2.53 8.50 8.79
N ASP A 227 1.80 8.47 9.90
CA ASP A 227 2.36 8.43 11.24
C ASP A 227 2.84 7.01 11.60
N ILE A 228 4.15 6.81 11.43
CA ILE A 228 4.82 5.54 11.68
C ILE A 228 6.26 5.76 12.15
N ASP A 229 6.68 4.97 13.13
CA ASP A 229 8.05 4.89 13.65
C ASP A 229 8.55 3.43 13.61
N ASN A 230 9.80 3.18 14.00
CA ASN A 230 10.36 1.83 13.99
C ASN A 230 9.64 0.84 14.94
N ARG A 231 8.97 1.32 15.99
CA ARG A 231 8.21 0.46 16.91
C ARG A 231 6.90 0.02 16.25
N VAL A 232 6.18 0.95 15.65
CA VAL A 232 4.96 0.68 14.90
C VAL A 232 5.24 -0.22 13.69
N ARG A 233 6.33 0.02 12.95
CA ARG A 233 6.79 -0.90 11.87
C ARG A 233 7.00 -2.31 12.38
N ALA A 234 7.78 -2.47 13.45
CA ALA A 234 8.08 -3.77 14.02
C ALA A 234 6.81 -4.50 14.48
N ILE A 235 5.84 -3.80 15.06
CA ILE A 235 4.54 -4.39 15.43
C ILE A 235 3.81 -4.93 14.20
N ALA A 236 3.68 -4.12 13.15
CA ALA A 236 3.00 -4.54 11.92
C ALA A 236 3.71 -5.72 11.23
N GLU A 237 5.04 -5.65 11.11
CA GLU A 237 5.85 -6.63 10.39
C GLU A 237 6.05 -7.94 11.17
N GLU A 238 6.27 -7.89 12.48
CA GLU A 238 6.63 -9.08 13.26
C GLU A 238 5.43 -9.84 13.79
N ILE A 239 4.35 -9.13 14.13
CA ILE A 239 3.14 -9.77 14.67
C ILE A 239 2.22 -10.22 13.54
N PHE A 240 2.04 -9.37 12.52
CA PHE A 240 1.04 -9.58 11.47
C PHE A 240 1.63 -9.82 10.08
N GLY A 241 2.92 -9.56 9.86
CA GLY A 241 3.55 -9.71 8.54
C GLY A 241 3.12 -8.63 7.54
N LEU A 242 2.61 -7.50 8.03
CA LEU A 242 2.15 -6.40 7.19
C LEU A 242 3.33 -5.52 6.73
N ILE A 243 3.34 -5.16 5.45
CA ILE A 243 4.33 -4.25 4.86
C ILE A 243 3.72 -2.85 4.74
N ALA A 244 4.42 -1.84 5.25
CA ALA A 244 3.97 -0.45 5.19
C ALA A 244 4.11 0.12 3.77
N VAL A 245 3.06 0.78 3.29
CA VAL A 245 3.04 1.49 2.00
C VAL A 245 2.89 2.98 2.25
N MET A 246 3.95 3.72 1.98
CA MET A 246 4.03 5.18 2.01
C MET A 246 3.82 5.74 0.59
N TRP A 247 4.07 7.04 0.41
CA TRP A 247 3.94 7.73 -0.88
C TRP A 247 5.08 8.69 -1.15
N ASN A 248 5.23 9.07 -2.43
CA ASN A 248 6.19 10.08 -2.88
C ASN A 248 5.54 11.27 -3.61
N ALA A 249 4.22 11.25 -3.77
CA ALA A 249 3.42 12.39 -4.26
C ALA A 249 2.11 12.49 -3.48
N GLU A 250 1.56 13.69 -3.37
CA GLU A 250 0.34 13.95 -2.60
C GLU A 250 -0.44 15.12 -3.23
N CYS A 251 -1.77 15.02 -3.24
CA CYS A 251 -2.64 16.05 -3.81
C CYS A 251 -3.56 16.72 -2.80
N ASN A 252 -3.60 16.26 -1.53
CA ASN A 252 -4.49 16.74 -0.47
C ASN A 252 -5.99 16.72 -0.85
N ASP A 253 -6.42 15.73 -1.63
CA ASP A 253 -7.82 15.51 -1.99
C ASP A 253 -8.73 15.25 -0.78
N TRP A 254 -8.17 14.74 0.32
CA TRP A 254 -8.83 14.59 1.63
C TRP A 254 -9.35 15.91 2.22
N CYS A 255 -8.90 17.06 1.72
CA CYS A 255 -9.44 18.35 2.11
C CYS A 255 -10.83 18.62 1.51
N MET A 256 -11.31 17.85 0.53
CA MET A 256 -12.60 18.11 -0.12
C MET A 256 -13.78 17.52 0.65
N ASN A 257 -14.70 18.38 1.06
CA ASN A 257 -15.97 18.00 1.68
C ASN A 257 -17.02 17.59 0.64
N ASP A 258 -18.09 16.92 1.09
CA ASP A 258 -19.20 16.45 0.23
C ASP A 258 -19.98 17.57 -0.49
N ASP A 259 -19.90 18.80 0.01
CA ASP A 259 -20.50 19.99 -0.60
C ASP A 259 -19.56 20.69 -1.59
N GLY A 260 -18.33 20.20 -1.76
CA GLY A 260 -17.31 20.74 -2.65
C GLY A 260 -16.54 21.93 -2.08
N SER A 261 -16.74 22.26 -0.80
CA SER A 261 -15.86 23.16 -0.07
C SER A 261 -14.59 22.45 0.39
N SER A 262 -13.54 23.22 0.68
CA SER A 262 -12.35 22.69 1.33
C SER A 262 -12.45 22.79 2.86
N GLY A 263 -12.11 21.70 3.55
CA GLY A 263 -11.86 21.65 4.98
C GLY A 263 -10.48 22.17 5.41
N CYS A 264 -9.61 22.49 4.45
CA CYS A 264 -8.24 22.97 4.66
C CYS A 264 -8.00 24.34 3.99
N PRO A 265 -8.78 25.38 4.32
CA PRO A 265 -8.63 26.68 3.67
C PRO A 265 -7.22 27.25 3.89
N GLY A 266 -6.54 27.58 2.80
CA GLY A 266 -5.18 28.14 2.81
C GLY A 266 -4.04 27.12 2.76
N GLU A 267 -4.34 25.82 2.70
CA GLU A 267 -3.33 24.78 2.44
C GLU A 267 -3.16 24.57 0.93
N VAL A 268 -1.94 24.57 0.40
CA VAL A 268 -1.70 24.37 -1.04
C VAL A 268 -0.73 23.20 -1.24
N PRO A 269 -1.18 22.08 -1.86
CA PRO A 269 -2.54 21.82 -2.34
C PRO A 269 -3.56 21.60 -1.21
N GLY A 270 -4.85 21.70 -1.49
CA GLY A 270 -5.94 21.39 -0.55
C GLY A 270 -6.94 22.53 -0.33
N GLU A 271 -6.58 23.78 -0.63
CA GLU A 271 -7.40 24.96 -0.37
C GLU A 271 -8.70 24.99 -1.18
N ASP A 272 -8.67 24.37 -2.36
CA ASP A 272 -9.80 24.17 -3.25
C ASP A 272 -9.52 23.04 -4.25
N GLN A 273 -10.56 22.65 -5.01
CA GLN A 273 -10.45 21.63 -6.05
C GLN A 273 -9.39 21.95 -7.11
N LYS A 274 -9.15 23.23 -7.42
CA LYS A 274 -8.18 23.61 -8.46
C LYS A 274 -6.75 23.33 -7.99
N SER A 275 -6.45 23.62 -6.73
CA SER A 275 -5.14 23.34 -6.12
C SER A 275 -4.85 21.83 -6.09
N ILE A 276 -5.86 21.00 -5.79
CA ILE A 276 -5.78 19.54 -5.82
C ILE A 276 -5.52 19.05 -7.25
N ASN A 277 -6.35 19.50 -8.21
CA ASN A 277 -6.19 19.13 -9.62
C ASN A 277 -4.83 19.57 -10.17
N HIS A 278 -4.31 20.72 -9.73
CA HIS A 278 -2.97 21.17 -10.10
C HIS A 278 -1.89 20.25 -9.55
N ALA A 279 -1.96 19.84 -8.28
CA ALA A 279 -1.02 18.87 -7.70
C ALA A 279 -1.06 17.51 -8.41
N ILE A 280 -2.25 17.01 -8.75
CA ILE A 280 -2.41 15.79 -9.56
C ILE A 280 -1.72 15.95 -10.91
N ASN A 281 -1.96 17.06 -11.62
CA ASN A 281 -1.34 17.33 -12.91
C ASN A 281 0.20 17.38 -12.84
N LEU A 282 0.75 17.89 -11.73
CA LEU A 282 2.20 17.85 -11.50
C LEU A 282 2.67 16.41 -11.26
N ALA A 283 1.93 15.61 -10.47
CA ALA A 283 2.30 14.24 -10.16
C ALA A 283 2.33 13.33 -11.40
N VAL A 284 1.30 13.40 -12.26
CA VAL A 284 1.24 12.60 -13.50
C VAL A 284 2.23 13.07 -14.57
N ALA A 285 2.74 14.30 -14.48
CA ALA A 285 3.75 14.84 -15.38
C ALA A 285 5.20 14.65 -14.87
N MET A 286 5.40 14.01 -13.72
CA MET A 286 6.73 13.75 -13.18
C MET A 286 7.58 12.88 -14.13
N PRO A 287 8.93 12.96 -14.06
CA PRO A 287 9.79 11.98 -14.71
C PRO A 287 9.42 10.56 -14.28
N HIS A 288 9.49 9.60 -15.21
CA HIS A 288 9.16 8.19 -14.96
C HIS A 288 10.17 7.44 -14.08
N SER A 289 11.06 8.14 -13.37
CA SER A 289 12.08 7.56 -12.49
C SER A 289 12.31 8.51 -11.31
N PRO A 290 11.97 8.10 -10.07
CA PRO A 290 11.32 6.83 -9.72
C PRO A 290 9.87 6.77 -10.21
N GLY A 291 9.22 5.61 -10.11
CA GLY A 291 7.77 5.50 -10.27
C GLY A 291 7.00 6.22 -9.15
N VAL A 292 5.70 6.38 -9.34
CA VAL A 292 4.85 7.24 -8.51
C VAL A 292 3.87 6.42 -7.67
N ILE A 293 3.80 6.78 -6.39
CA ILE A 293 2.70 6.45 -5.50
C ILE A 293 2.12 7.79 -5.07
N LEU A 294 1.01 8.17 -5.71
CA LEU A 294 0.22 9.35 -5.32
C LEU A 294 -0.71 8.94 -4.19
N LEU A 295 -0.70 9.68 -3.09
CA LEU A 295 -1.70 9.53 -2.03
C LEU A 295 -3.03 10.16 -2.49
N GLU A 296 -4.07 9.33 -2.55
CA GLU A 296 -5.44 9.71 -2.90
C GLU A 296 -6.43 8.98 -1.97
N HIS A 297 -7.66 9.49 -1.89
CA HIS A 297 -8.67 9.01 -0.94
C HIS A 297 -10.02 8.79 -1.63
N GLU A 298 -10.74 7.75 -1.22
CA GLU A 298 -12.11 7.48 -1.68
C GLU A 298 -13.16 8.09 -0.74
N LEU A 299 -12.91 9.30 -0.24
CA LEU A 299 -13.72 9.95 0.81
C LEU A 299 -15.02 10.57 0.30
N THR A 300 -14.95 11.35 -0.78
CA THR A 300 -16.08 12.12 -1.30
C THR A 300 -16.16 12.01 -2.82
N LYS A 301 -17.30 12.38 -3.40
CA LYS A 301 -17.43 12.48 -4.87
C LYS A 301 -16.40 13.44 -5.51
N TYR A 302 -15.84 14.37 -4.74
CA TYR A 302 -14.83 15.32 -5.21
C TYR A 302 -13.43 14.73 -5.19
N SER A 303 -13.09 13.92 -4.17
CA SER A 303 -11.82 13.20 -4.14
C SER A 303 -11.81 12.09 -5.21
N VAL A 304 -12.89 11.30 -5.31
CA VAL A 304 -13.09 10.33 -6.40
C VAL A 304 -13.10 11.02 -7.76
N GLY A 305 -13.81 12.14 -7.89
CA GLY A 305 -13.84 12.92 -9.12
C GLY A 305 -12.48 13.46 -9.55
N ALA A 306 -11.60 13.80 -8.59
CA ALA A 306 -10.23 14.23 -8.89
C ALA A 306 -9.43 13.09 -9.55
N PHE A 307 -9.55 11.86 -9.04
CA PHE A 307 -8.96 10.69 -9.67
C PHE A 307 -9.52 10.46 -11.08
N GLU A 308 -10.85 10.40 -11.22
CA GLU A 308 -11.50 10.07 -12.49
C GLU A 308 -11.24 11.09 -13.60
N GLN A 309 -11.16 12.38 -13.24
CA GLN A 309 -11.06 13.49 -14.20
C GLN A 309 -9.63 13.96 -14.43
N HIS A 310 -8.70 13.69 -13.51
CA HIS A 310 -7.32 14.18 -13.59
C HIS A 310 -6.29 13.06 -13.49
N THR A 311 -6.31 12.25 -12.43
CA THR A 311 -5.27 11.22 -12.25
C THR A 311 -5.33 10.18 -13.35
N TRP A 312 -6.48 9.57 -13.60
CA TRP A 312 -6.61 8.50 -14.60
C TRP A 312 -6.30 8.96 -16.03
N PRO A 313 -6.88 10.08 -16.54
CA PRO A 313 -6.50 10.59 -17.85
C PRO A 313 -5.03 10.99 -17.93
N GLY A 314 -4.46 11.55 -16.86
CA GLY A 314 -3.05 11.92 -16.79
C GLY A 314 -2.11 10.72 -16.87
N VAL A 315 -2.39 9.66 -16.10
CA VAL A 315 -1.67 8.38 -16.15
C VAL A 315 -1.63 7.84 -17.58
N GLN A 316 -2.76 7.87 -18.29
CA GLN A 316 -2.84 7.44 -19.69
C GLN A 316 -2.07 8.38 -20.63
N GLN A 317 -2.28 9.69 -20.50
CA GLN A 317 -1.68 10.70 -21.38
C GLN A 317 -0.15 10.69 -21.33
N TYR A 318 0.42 10.55 -20.14
CA TYR A 318 1.87 10.54 -19.95
C TYR A 318 2.49 9.15 -20.14
N GLY A 319 1.69 8.11 -20.40
CA GLY A 319 2.20 6.78 -20.74
C GLY A 319 2.75 6.00 -19.54
N TRP A 320 2.19 6.23 -18.36
CA TRP A 320 2.49 5.44 -17.17
C TRP A 320 1.91 4.03 -17.29
N LYS A 321 2.55 3.05 -16.64
CA LYS A 321 1.97 1.73 -16.40
C LYS A 321 1.16 1.77 -15.09
N PRO A 322 -0.18 1.78 -15.13
CA PRO A 322 -0.97 1.75 -13.91
C PRO A 322 -0.89 0.36 -13.26
N VAL A 323 -0.64 0.32 -11.95
CA VAL A 323 -0.53 -0.92 -11.17
C VAL A 323 -1.17 -0.75 -9.79
N SER A 324 -1.68 -1.83 -9.21
CA SER A 324 -1.94 -1.92 -7.77
C SER A 324 -0.62 -2.15 -7.01
N VAL A 325 -0.63 -1.99 -5.69
CA VAL A 325 0.54 -2.23 -4.83
C VAL A 325 1.19 -3.61 -5.04
N PRO A 326 0.47 -4.75 -4.99
CA PRO A 326 1.10 -6.05 -5.17
C PRO A 326 1.61 -6.30 -6.61
N GLU A 327 1.16 -5.53 -7.59
CA GLU A 327 1.62 -5.64 -8.98
C GLU A 327 2.96 -4.95 -9.23
N ILE A 328 3.44 -4.15 -8.26
CA ILE A 328 4.77 -3.51 -8.28
C ILE A 328 5.88 -4.56 -8.45
N ASP A 329 5.82 -5.63 -7.67
CA ASP A 329 6.85 -6.68 -7.62
C ASP A 329 6.32 -8.08 -8.01
N GLY A 330 5.05 -8.16 -8.43
CA GLY A 330 4.38 -9.42 -8.78
C GLY A 330 4.09 -10.31 -7.57
N SER A 331 4.11 -9.74 -6.37
CA SER A 331 3.78 -10.41 -5.12
C SER A 331 2.37 -10.99 -5.11
N ALA A 332 2.17 -12.00 -4.26
CA ALA A 332 0.84 -12.38 -3.85
C ALA A 332 0.11 -11.20 -3.20
N TRP A 333 -1.13 -10.96 -3.65
CA TRP A 333 -2.00 -9.90 -3.15
C TRP A 333 -2.32 -10.10 -1.66
N TYR A 334 -2.59 -11.35 -1.27
CA TYR A 334 -2.94 -11.72 0.09
C TYR A 334 -1.96 -12.72 0.63
N ALA A 335 -1.69 -12.63 1.93
CA ALA A 335 -0.70 -13.46 2.59
C ALA A 335 -1.16 -14.94 2.71
N ASN A 336 -2.45 -15.22 2.51
CA ASN A 336 -3.02 -16.57 2.42
C ASN A 336 -3.37 -17.01 0.98
N ALA A 337 -2.80 -16.38 -0.04
CA ALA A 337 -2.94 -16.75 -1.45
C ALA A 337 -1.56 -16.88 -2.13
N PHE A 338 -1.47 -17.68 -3.20
CA PHE A 338 -0.22 -17.84 -3.96
C PHE A 338 0.05 -16.63 -4.90
N ASN A 339 -1.00 -16.05 -5.48
CA ASN A 339 -0.95 -14.83 -6.28
C ASN A 339 -2.33 -14.15 -6.29
N GLY A 340 -2.49 -13.04 -7.02
CA GLY A 340 -3.75 -12.28 -7.10
C GLY A 340 -4.95 -13.03 -7.69
N THR A 341 -4.73 -14.15 -8.39
CA THR A 341 -5.80 -14.96 -9.01
C THR A 341 -6.03 -16.30 -8.32
N SER A 342 -5.16 -16.68 -7.38
CA SER A 342 -5.24 -17.95 -6.68
C SER A 342 -6.30 -17.91 -5.58
N PRO A 343 -7.06 -19.01 -5.37
CA PRO A 343 -7.94 -19.12 -4.21
C PRO A 343 -7.18 -18.89 -2.90
N THR A 344 -7.83 -18.25 -1.94
CA THR A 344 -7.28 -18.12 -0.60
C THR A 344 -7.39 -19.42 0.18
N THR A 345 -6.47 -19.62 1.10
CA THR A 345 -6.50 -20.73 2.06
C THR A 345 -7.10 -20.25 3.38
N SER A 346 -7.94 -21.10 4.00
CA SER A 346 -8.48 -20.80 5.33
C SER A 346 -7.36 -20.84 6.37
N GLN A 347 -7.38 -19.85 7.27
CA GLN A 347 -6.43 -19.71 8.37
C GLN A 347 -7.16 -19.57 9.69
N SER A 348 -6.53 -20.03 10.77
CA SER A 348 -7.08 -19.97 12.12
C SER A 348 -6.73 -18.68 12.87
N SER A 349 -5.85 -17.85 12.31
CA SER A 349 -5.32 -16.65 12.98
C SER A 349 -4.69 -15.69 11.99
N MET A 350 -4.66 -14.40 12.36
CA MET A 350 -4.03 -13.33 11.59
C MET A 350 -2.54 -13.13 11.93
N LEU A 351 -1.95 -13.97 12.80
CA LEU A 351 -0.53 -13.85 13.14
C LEU A 351 0.37 -14.30 11.99
N LYS A 352 1.47 -13.58 11.78
CA LYS A 352 2.51 -13.90 10.78
C LYS A 352 2.94 -15.37 10.80
N SER A 353 3.07 -15.96 11.99
CA SER A 353 3.47 -17.36 12.16
C SER A 353 2.48 -18.38 11.59
N ASN A 354 1.21 -18.01 11.47
CA ASN A 354 0.16 -18.82 10.86
C ASN A 354 -0.03 -18.50 9.38
N ILE A 355 0.43 -17.32 8.94
CA ILE A 355 0.31 -16.86 7.58
C ILE A 355 1.65 -17.03 6.87
N VAL A 356 2.05 -18.28 6.64
CA VAL A 356 3.17 -18.59 5.76
C VAL A 356 2.60 -18.75 4.35
N ALA A 357 3.04 -17.91 3.41
CA ALA A 357 2.74 -18.11 2.00
C ALA A 357 3.12 -19.55 1.63
N LEU A 358 2.20 -20.27 0.97
CA LEU A 358 2.43 -21.64 0.51
C LEU A 358 3.80 -21.73 -0.16
N PRO A 359 4.62 -22.77 0.12
CA PRO A 359 5.99 -22.84 -0.34
C PRO A 359 6.08 -22.79 -1.86
N ASP A 360 7.13 -22.13 -2.34
CA ASP A 360 7.59 -22.06 -3.72
C ASP A 360 7.49 -23.45 -4.38
N VAL A 361 6.61 -23.60 -5.37
CA VAL A 361 6.59 -24.79 -6.23
C VAL A 361 7.85 -24.74 -7.09
N GLY A 362 8.93 -25.28 -6.53
CA GLY A 362 10.24 -25.33 -7.14
C GLY A 362 10.21 -25.81 -8.58
N ALA A 363 11.03 -25.14 -9.39
CA ALA A 363 11.36 -25.48 -10.76
C ALA A 363 11.52 -26.99 -10.97
N GLY A 364 10.66 -27.57 -11.81
CA GLY A 364 10.71 -29.00 -12.11
C GLY A 364 9.55 -29.55 -12.95
N ALA A 365 8.97 -28.77 -13.85
CA ALA A 365 8.10 -29.29 -14.90
C ALA A 365 8.69 -28.94 -16.26
N SER A 366 9.78 -29.65 -16.62
CA SER A 366 10.22 -29.71 -18.01
C SER A 366 9.21 -30.55 -18.80
N VAL A 367 8.55 -29.85 -19.71
CA VAL A 367 7.73 -30.32 -20.84
C VAL A 367 8.16 -31.68 -21.40
N SER A 368 7.19 -32.55 -21.68
CA SER A 368 7.28 -33.47 -22.82
C SER A 368 6.07 -33.26 -23.70
N GLY A 369 6.25 -32.34 -24.65
CA GLY A 369 5.42 -32.27 -25.85
C GLY A 369 5.75 -33.46 -26.74
N SER A 370 4.72 -34.15 -27.18
CA SER A 370 4.75 -34.93 -28.42
C SER A 370 3.39 -34.71 -29.08
N GLY A 371 3.40 -33.83 -30.08
CA GLY A 371 2.26 -33.64 -30.96
C GLY A 371 2.30 -34.64 -32.11
N SER A 372 1.14 -35.18 -32.47
CA SER A 372 0.66 -35.32 -33.86
C SER A 372 -0.56 -36.25 -33.93
N GLY A 373 -1.55 -35.87 -34.73
CA GLY A 373 -2.43 -36.84 -35.39
C GLY A 373 -3.93 -36.59 -35.33
N SER A 374 -4.40 -35.68 -36.18
CA SER A 374 -5.63 -35.70 -36.99
C SER A 374 -6.87 -36.52 -36.59
N ALA A 375 -7.98 -35.78 -36.55
CA ALA A 375 -9.28 -36.04 -37.20
C ALA A 375 -9.96 -37.43 -37.08
N SER A 376 -11.18 -37.46 -36.56
CA SER A 376 -12.41 -37.52 -37.39
C SER A 376 -13.69 -37.78 -36.58
N ASN A 377 -14.78 -37.40 -37.23
CA ASN A 377 -16.19 -37.39 -36.89
C ASN A 377 -16.77 -38.71 -36.34
N GLY A 378 -17.79 -38.65 -35.47
CA GLY A 378 -18.58 -39.84 -35.10
C GLY A 378 -19.65 -39.60 -34.02
N THR A 379 -20.87 -39.35 -34.47
CA THR A 379 -22.12 -39.16 -33.71
C THR A 379 -22.64 -40.48 -33.09
N SER A 380 -23.59 -40.34 -32.14
CA SER A 380 -24.50 -41.36 -31.56
C SER A 380 -23.88 -42.32 -30.51
N GLY A 381 -24.54 -42.74 -29.44
CA GLY A 381 -25.92 -42.66 -28.98
C GLY A 381 -26.01 -43.28 -27.57
N SER A 382 -27.16 -43.10 -26.96
CA SER A 382 -27.58 -43.37 -25.57
C SER A 382 -27.64 -44.85 -25.13
N SER A 383 -27.80 -45.01 -23.79
CA SER A 383 -28.22 -46.21 -23.02
C SER A 383 -27.18 -47.32 -22.87
N SER A 384 -27.09 -48.14 -21.83
CA SER A 384 -27.67 -48.24 -20.48
C SER A 384 -26.96 -49.43 -19.78
N SER A 385 -27.22 -49.59 -18.47
CA SER A 385 -27.08 -50.81 -17.66
C SER A 385 -25.69 -51.38 -17.31
N ALA A 386 -25.43 -51.28 -16.00
CA ALA A 386 -24.61 -52.12 -15.13
C ALA A 386 -24.54 -53.62 -15.47
N SER A 387 -23.39 -54.25 -15.16
CA SER A 387 -23.23 -55.20 -14.04
C SER A 387 -21.86 -55.92 -14.05
N THR A 388 -21.31 -56.10 -12.84
CA THR A 388 -20.45 -57.20 -12.32
C THR A 388 -19.18 -57.58 -13.10
N ASP A 389 -17.98 -57.27 -12.60
CA ASP A 389 -17.22 -57.88 -11.47
C ASP A 389 -16.48 -59.19 -11.81
N SER A 390 -15.23 -59.21 -11.33
CA SER A 390 -14.35 -60.34 -10.97
C SER A 390 -13.46 -61.02 -12.02
N GLY A 391 -12.16 -61.14 -11.65
CA GLY A 391 -11.14 -62.00 -12.27
C GLY A 391 -9.84 -61.27 -12.64
N LYS A 392 -9.02 -60.83 -11.67
CA LYS A 392 -7.92 -61.56 -11.00
C LYS A 392 -6.69 -61.87 -11.88
N ALA A 393 -5.55 -61.32 -11.43
CA ALA A 393 -4.15 -61.72 -11.63
C ALA A 393 -3.59 -61.56 -13.07
N SER A 394 -2.36 -61.10 -13.29
CA SER A 394 -1.12 -61.54 -12.64
C SER A 394 0.03 -60.61 -13.00
N SER A 395 0.96 -60.42 -12.04
CA SER A 395 2.44 -60.50 -12.23
C SER A 395 3.11 -59.52 -13.22
N VAL A 396 4.23 -58.85 -12.95
CA VAL A 396 5.54 -59.34 -12.48
C VAL A 396 6.40 -58.10 -12.15
N SER A 397 7.31 -58.32 -11.21
CA SER A 397 8.47 -57.55 -10.72
C SER A 397 9.28 -56.69 -11.71
N ASN A 398 9.83 -55.60 -11.17
CA ASN A 398 11.28 -55.45 -10.89
C ASN A 398 11.48 -54.22 -9.98
N GLN A 399 12.07 -54.36 -8.77
CA GLN A 399 13.53 -54.26 -8.50
C GLN A 399 14.16 -53.07 -9.26
N SER A 400 14.84 -52.11 -8.62
CA SER A 400 15.68 -52.16 -7.43
C SER A 400 16.14 -50.74 -7.05
N ASN A 401 16.51 -50.55 -5.77
CA ASN A 401 17.70 -49.84 -5.23
C ASN A 401 18.36 -48.75 -6.11
N SER A 402 18.80 -47.61 -5.61
CA SER A 402 19.24 -47.19 -4.26
C SER A 402 19.74 -45.74 -4.35
N ASN A 403 19.86 -45.06 -3.20
CA ASN A 403 20.91 -44.11 -2.80
C ASN A 403 21.63 -43.28 -3.90
N SER A 404 21.84 -41.96 -3.78
CA SER A 404 22.41 -41.26 -2.63
C SER A 404 22.61 -39.76 -2.95
N SER A 405 22.78 -39.00 -1.87
CA SER A 405 23.62 -37.80 -1.70
C SER A 405 23.30 -36.51 -2.46
N SER A 406 22.60 -35.63 -1.74
CA SER A 406 23.02 -34.29 -1.30
C SER A 406 24.25 -33.66 -1.96
N GLY A 407 24.04 -32.53 -2.63
CA GLY A 407 25.05 -31.50 -2.91
C GLY A 407 24.42 -30.12 -2.70
N ALA A 408 24.81 -29.44 -1.63
CA ALA A 408 24.39 -28.07 -1.33
C ALA A 408 25.22 -27.08 -2.16
N VAL A 409 24.57 -26.08 -2.75
CA VAL A 409 25.23 -24.95 -3.42
C VAL A 409 24.72 -23.65 -2.80
N SER A 410 25.59 -22.99 -2.03
CA SER A 410 25.40 -21.63 -1.53
C SER A 410 25.73 -20.62 -2.64
N TYR A 411 24.85 -19.64 -2.85
CA TYR A 411 25.16 -18.46 -3.66
C TYR A 411 25.47 -17.26 -2.76
N ILE A 412 26.69 -16.75 -2.92
CA ILE A 412 27.23 -15.53 -2.32
C ILE A 412 26.71 -14.34 -3.16
N ARG A 413 26.03 -13.37 -2.52
CA ARG A 413 25.74 -12.06 -3.10
C ARG A 413 26.95 -11.15 -2.91
N SER A 414 27.60 -10.76 -4.01
CA SER A 414 28.63 -9.71 -4.02
C SER A 414 27.99 -8.33 -3.91
N GLY A 415 28.21 -7.64 -2.80
CA GLY A 415 27.99 -6.20 -2.68
C GLY A 415 29.13 -5.44 -3.35
N SER A 416 28.80 -4.42 -4.14
CA SER A 416 29.77 -3.42 -4.61
C SER A 416 29.39 -2.08 -4.02
N SER A 417 30.14 -1.70 -2.99
CA SER A 417 30.16 -0.38 -2.37
C SER A 417 31.08 0.52 -3.18
N LEU A 418 30.57 1.64 -3.71
CA LEU A 418 31.40 2.72 -4.21
C LEU A 418 31.37 3.87 -3.20
N ALA A 419 32.48 4.00 -2.48
CA ALA A 419 32.80 5.13 -1.62
C ALA A 419 33.37 6.27 -2.46
N PHE A 420 32.83 7.48 -2.32
CA PHE A 420 33.47 8.70 -2.82
C PHE A 420 34.32 9.33 -1.71
N SER A 421 35.64 9.29 -1.90
CA SER A 421 36.59 10.09 -1.11
C SER A 421 36.68 11.51 -1.67
N LEU A 422 36.46 12.52 -0.82
CA LEU A 422 36.86 13.89 -1.09
C LEU A 422 38.38 14.00 -1.07
N MET A 423 38.98 14.41 -2.19
CA MET A 423 40.33 14.96 -2.22
C MET A 423 40.25 16.49 -2.15
N THR A 424 40.79 17.04 -1.07
CA THR A 424 41.15 18.46 -0.94
C THR A 424 42.45 18.73 -1.70
N ALA A 425 42.43 19.68 -2.63
CA ALA A 425 43.63 20.33 -3.14
C ALA A 425 43.42 21.83 -3.10
N GLY A 426 44.14 22.50 -2.21
CA GLY A 426 44.24 23.95 -2.19
C GLY A 426 45.24 24.45 -3.23
N MET A 427 45.00 25.65 -3.75
CA MET A 427 46.05 26.54 -4.21
C MET A 427 45.67 28.00 -3.94
N LEU A 428 46.68 28.71 -3.45
CA LEU A 428 46.70 30.13 -3.14
C LEU A 428 46.43 31.02 -4.36
N GLY A 429 45.89 32.22 -4.12
CA GLY A 429 45.92 33.33 -5.07
C GLY A 429 45.30 34.59 -4.48
N ALA A 430 46.14 35.45 -3.91
CA ALA A 430 45.78 36.72 -3.31
C ALA A 430 45.38 37.78 -4.35
N ALA A 431 44.42 38.66 -4.01
CA ALA A 431 44.45 40.08 -4.34
C ALA A 431 43.39 40.84 -3.52
N ALA A 432 43.84 41.83 -2.76
CA ALA A 432 43.04 42.77 -2.00
C ALA A 432 42.51 43.90 -2.89
N VAL A 433 41.32 44.44 -2.62
CA VAL A 433 41.00 45.88 -2.72
C VAL A 433 39.90 46.23 -1.69
N ALA A 434 40.05 47.42 -1.13
CA ALA A 434 39.38 48.03 0.01
C ALA A 434 37.92 48.47 -0.18
N ALA A 435 37.24 48.57 0.97
CA ALA A 435 36.26 49.56 1.43
C ALA A 435 35.70 50.61 0.43
N PHE A 436 34.38 50.83 0.45
CA PHE A 436 33.71 52.03 1.03
C PHE A 436 32.17 51.97 0.82
N VAL A 437 31.45 52.20 1.93
CA VAL A 437 30.30 53.12 2.10
C VAL A 437 28.90 52.82 1.52
N LEU A 438 27.96 52.95 2.47
CA LEU A 438 26.48 53.11 2.47
C LEU A 438 25.61 51.85 2.31
#